data_AF-A0A1C5RWA9-F1
#
_entry.id   AF-A0A1C5RWA9-F1
#
_cell.length_a   1.000
_cell.length_b   1.000
_cell.length_c   1.000
_cell.angle_alpha   90.00
_cell.angle_beta   90.00
_cell.angle_gamma   90.00
#
_symmetry.space_group_name_H-M   'P 1'
#
loop_
_entity.id
_entity.type
_entity.pdbx_description
1 polymer ?
#
loop_
_entity_poly.entity_id
_entity_poly.type
_entity_poly.pdbx_seq_one_letter_code
_entity_poly.pdbx_strand_id
1 'polypeptide(L)' 'MNDKGFGPAALDKSSTNKDAIRGREQQLIDSNGGAKSQRGTSGNAINVISPNNKKKNRYMKSATDEFGELI' A
#
# COMPACT_ATOMS: atom_id res chain seq x y z
N MET A 1 -9.69 13.08 -6.45
CA MET A 1 -8.23 13.25 -6.21
C MET A 1 -7.68 14.28 -7.18
N ASN A 2 -8.11 14.29 -8.44
CA ASN A 2 -7.69 15.29 -9.43
C ASN A 2 -7.97 16.75 -8.98
N ASP A 3 -9.13 17.01 -8.37
CA ASP A 3 -9.44 18.33 -7.79
C ASP A 3 -8.56 18.73 -6.59
N LYS A 4 -7.80 17.78 -6.05
CA LYS A 4 -6.80 18.01 -4.99
C LYS A 4 -5.37 18.16 -5.55
N GLY A 5 -5.23 18.29 -6.88
CA GLY A 5 -3.95 18.46 -7.57
C GLY A 5 -3.24 17.17 -7.94
N PHE A 6 -3.84 15.99 -7.72
CA PHE A 6 -3.23 14.72 -8.13
C PHE A 6 -3.45 14.49 -9.64
N GLY A 7 -2.45 13.91 -10.32
CA GLY A 7 -2.58 13.50 -11.71
C GLY A 7 -3.56 12.33 -11.93
N PRO A 8 -3.76 11.90 -13.18
CA PRO A 8 -4.50 10.69 -13.49
C PRO A 8 -3.98 9.49 -12.70
N ALA A 9 -4.86 8.54 -12.36
CA ALA A 9 -4.46 7.32 -11.70
C ALA A 9 -3.50 6.52 -12.60
N ALA A 10 -2.35 6.14 -12.04
CA ALA A 10 -1.37 5.28 -12.68
C ALA A 10 -1.33 3.93 -11.96
N LEU A 11 -1.35 2.84 -12.72
CA LEU A 11 -1.19 1.50 -12.17
C LEU A 11 0.27 1.28 -11.77
N ASP A 12 0.52 0.95 -10.50
CA ASP A 12 1.86 0.60 -10.03
C ASP A 12 2.24 -0.83 -10.43
N LYS A 13 1.49 -1.84 -9.96
CA LYS A 13 1.71 -3.26 -10.26
C LYS A 13 0.40 -4.03 -10.46
N SER A 14 0.49 -5.15 -11.18
CA SER A 14 -0.61 -6.10 -11.37
C SER A 14 -0.12 -7.53 -11.18
N SER A 15 -0.91 -8.36 -10.52
CA SER A 15 -0.61 -9.78 -10.31
C SER A 15 -1.88 -10.56 -9.97
N THR A 16 -1.84 -11.87 -10.21
CA THR A 16 -2.84 -12.83 -9.71
C THR A 16 -2.62 -13.18 -8.24
N ASN A 17 -1.43 -12.90 -7.69
CA ASN A 17 -1.12 -13.08 -6.28
C ASN A 17 -1.74 -11.96 -5.42
N LYS A 18 -2.89 -12.27 -4.83
CA LYS A 18 -3.63 -11.34 -3.97
C LYS A 18 -2.85 -10.89 -2.73
N ASP A 19 -1.93 -11.72 -2.24
CA ASP A 19 -1.14 -11.39 -1.05
C ASP A 19 -0.07 -10.35 -1.38
N ALA A 20 0.60 -10.50 -2.54
CA ALA A 20 1.56 -9.53 -3.04
C ALA A 20 0.89 -8.19 -3.35
N ILE A 21 -0.29 -8.18 -3.98
CA ILE A 21 -1.02 -6.94 -4.25
C ILE A 21 -1.42 -6.23 -2.95
N ARG A 22 -1.97 -6.95 -1.95
CA ARG A 22 -2.29 -6.34 -0.65
C ARG A 22 -1.07 -5.78 0.05
N GLY A 23 0.05 -6.50 0.02
CA GLY A 23 1.29 -6.02 0.60
C GLY A 23 1.79 -4.77 -0.12
N ARG A 24 1.76 -4.75 -1.45
CA ARG A 24 2.24 -3.62 -2.26
C ARG A 24 1.44 -2.35 -2.01
N GLU A 25 0.11 -2.47 -1.94
CA GLU A 25 -0.76 -1.34 -1.59
C GLU A 25 -0.46 -0.80 -0.18
N GLN A 26 -0.21 -1.67 0.80
CA GLN A 26 0.18 -1.22 2.15
C GLN A 26 1.57 -0.58 2.17
N GLN A 27 2.53 -1.14 1.42
CA GLN A 27 3.88 -0.56 1.28
C GLN A 27 3.79 0.86 0.73
N LEU A 28 2.98 1.11 -0.30
CA LEU A 28 2.79 2.44 -0.89
C LEU A 28 2.10 3.42 0.08
N ILE A 29 1.13 2.94 0.87
CA ILE A 29 0.53 3.76 1.92
C ILE A 29 1.59 4.16 2.95
N ASP A 30 2.40 3.20 3.40
CA ASP A 30 3.44 3.42 4.40
C ASP A 30 4.54 4.37 3.87
N SER A 31 5.01 4.17 2.62
CA SER A 31 6.02 5.04 1.98
C SER A 31 5.53 6.47 1.78
N ASN A 32 4.22 6.64 1.55
CA ASN A 32 3.60 7.95 1.36
C ASN A 32 3.16 8.60 2.68
N GLY A 33 3.71 8.14 3.81
CA GLY A 33 3.51 8.75 5.13
C GLY A 33 2.36 8.16 5.94
N GLY A 34 1.87 6.97 5.58
CA GLY A 34 0.87 6.21 6.33
C GLY A 34 -0.57 6.71 6.17
N ALA A 35 -1.55 5.89 6.55
CA ALA A 35 -2.97 6.22 6.42
C ALA A 35 -3.43 7.31 7.41
N LYS A 36 -4.41 8.12 6.99
CA LYS A 36 -4.98 9.22 7.82
C LYS A 36 -5.63 8.73 9.11
N SER A 37 -6.25 7.55 9.11
CA SER A 37 -6.80 6.94 10.33
C SER A 37 -5.74 6.66 11.40
N GLN A 38 -4.45 6.64 11.01
CA GLN A 38 -3.31 6.51 11.90
C GLN A 38 -2.52 7.81 12.03
N ARG A 39 -3.16 8.96 11.74
CA ARG A 39 -2.53 10.29 11.73
C ARG A 39 -1.41 10.44 10.68
N GLY A 40 -1.41 9.60 9.65
CA GLY A 40 -0.47 9.68 8.52
C GLY A 40 -0.87 10.72 7.47
N THR A 41 0.06 10.98 6.54
CA THR A 41 -0.06 12.02 5.51
C THR A 41 -0.39 11.49 4.12
N SER A 42 -0.49 10.17 3.94
CA SER A 42 -0.84 9.61 2.63
C SER A 42 -2.24 10.06 2.19
N GLY A 43 -2.52 9.93 0.89
CA GLY A 43 -3.85 10.18 0.35
C GLY A 43 -4.93 9.26 0.94
N ASN A 44 -4.54 8.11 1.49
CA ASN A 44 -5.44 7.05 1.93
C ASN A 44 -6.05 7.32 3.30
N ALA A 45 -7.37 7.17 3.39
CA ALA A 45 -8.10 7.34 4.65
C ALA A 45 -7.77 6.23 5.66
N ILE A 46 -7.57 5.01 5.18
CA ILE A 46 -7.36 3.80 5.98
C ILE A 46 -6.23 2.95 5.41
N ASN A 47 -5.70 2.04 6.23
CA ASN A 47 -4.78 1.00 5.79
C ASN A 47 -5.51 -0.08 4.98
N VAL A 48 -4.80 -0.67 4.02
CA VAL A 48 -5.25 -1.90 3.33
C VAL A 48 -5.09 -3.11 4.23
N ILE A 49 -4.03 -3.14 5.03
CA ILE A 49 -3.76 -4.19 6.01
C ILE A 49 -3.85 -3.60 7.41
N SER A 50 -4.80 -4.11 8.20
CA SER A 50 -4.91 -3.73 9.61
C SER A 50 -3.57 -3.91 10.36
N PRO A 51 -3.15 -2.96 11.20
CA PRO A 51 -1.93 -3.08 12.01
C PRO A 51 -1.90 -4.34 12.89
N ASN A 52 -3.08 -4.79 13.34
CA ASN A 52 -3.24 -5.95 14.21
C ASN A 52 -3.47 -7.26 13.42
N ASN A 53 -3.35 -7.23 12.08
CA ASN A 53 -3.51 -8.42 11.27
C ASN A 53 -2.30 -9.35 11.48
N LYS A 54 -2.52 -10.54 12.05
CA LYS A 54 -1.49 -11.57 12.27
C LYS A 54 -0.76 -12.00 10.99
N LYS A 55 -1.35 -11.77 9.81
CA LYS A 55 -0.79 -12.08 8.49
C LYS A 55 -0.08 -10.88 7.84
N LYS A 56 0.06 -9.73 8.51
CA LYS A 56 0.69 -8.52 7.95
C LYS A 56 2.04 -8.83 7.30
N ASN A 57 2.93 -9.50 8.05
CA ASN A 57 4.27 -9.83 7.55
C ASN A 57 4.24 -10.75 6.32
N ARG A 58 3.26 -11.66 6.21
CA ARG A 58 3.10 -12.51 5.02
C ARG A 58 2.81 -11.67 3.78
N TYR A 59 1.89 -10.70 3.89
CA TYR A 59 1.57 -9.83 2.77
C TYR A 59 2.75 -8.93 2.38
N MET A 60 3.39 -8.29 3.36
CA MET A 60 4.55 -7.42 3.10
C MET A 60 5.68 -8.21 2.45
N LYS A 61 6.00 -9.41 2.96
CA LYS A 61 7.01 -10.29 2.36
C LYS A 61 6.62 -10.72 0.95
N SER A 62 5.37 -11.15 0.74
CA SER A 62 4.91 -11.55 -0.60
C SER A 62 5.01 -10.42 -1.62
N ALA A 63 4.80 -9.16 -1.21
CA ALA A 63 4.97 -8.00 -2.08
C ALA A 63 6.44 -7.75 -2.40
N THR A 64 7.32 -7.78 -1.40
CA THR A 64 8.77 -7.63 -1.62
C THR A 64 9.34 -8.75 -2.48
N ASP A 65 8.95 -10.00 -2.22
CA ASP A 65 9.43 -11.16 -2.98
C ASP A 65 9.04 -11.05 -4.47
N GLU A 66 7.87 -10.49 -4.78
CA GLU A 66 7.33 -10.45 -6.14
C GLU A 66 7.67 -9.16 -6.91
N PHE A 67 7.69 -8.01 -6.23
CA PHE A 67 7.86 -6.70 -6.86
C PHE A 67 9.14 -5.97 -6.44
N GLY A 68 9.91 -6.53 -5.50
CA GLY A 68 11.06 -5.87 -4.89
C GLY A 68 10.67 -4.88 -3.78
N GLU A 69 11.69 -4.33 -3.12
CA GLU A 69 11.51 -3.26 -2.13
C GLU A 69 11.09 -1.95 -2.80
N LEU A 70 10.41 -1.07 -2.05
CA LEU A 70 10.20 0.32 -2.46
C LEU A 70 11.53 1.07 -2.28
N ILE A 71 11.91 1.83 -3.31
CA ILE A 71 13.14 2.63 -3.36
C ILE A 71 12.82 4.08 -3.02
#